data_AF-A0A6J4ND96-F1
#
_entry.id   AF-A0A6J4ND96-F1
#
_cell.length_a   1.000
_cell.length_b   1.000
_cell.length_c   1.000
_cell.angle_alpha   90.00
_cell.angle_beta   90.00
_cell.angle_gamma   90.00
#
_symmetry.space_group_name_H-M   'P 1'
#
loop_
_entity.id
_entity.type
_entity.pdbx_description
1 polymer ?
#
loop_
_entity_poly.entity_id
_entity_poly.type
_entity_poly.pdbx_seq_one_letter_code
_entity_poly.pdbx_strand_id
1 'polypeptide(L)'
;MVLGPGIGQEDATKTFVHRLLGIGAEKSTRGVGFVRSAGRAEGHRRASAGVGFMRAPSSAPADTTADTATDLKLPPMVIDADALNILASTENWNEHLAAGTAVLTPHPGEMARLLGLQDASEVQADRLGAAQRAASQWQQVVVLKGANTIVVAPDGHTVFGPEGNPALATAGTGDVLSGIIGGLIAQGLNVFDAAKLGVYLHAEAGVLVRDEIGTAGAVAGDLLDRVPRVITTIRSGR
;
A
#
# COMPACT_ATOMS: atom_id res chain seq x y z
N MET A 1 -5.24 2.35 3.92
CA MET A 1 -4.37 3.42 3.36
C MET A 1 -3.41 2.80 2.36
N VAL A 2 -3.05 3.47 1.27
CA VAL A 2 -1.97 3.01 0.37
C VAL A 2 -0.84 4.02 0.45
N LEU A 3 0.39 3.57 0.68
CA LEU A 3 1.59 4.38 0.83
C LEU A 3 2.63 3.87 -0.17
N GLY A 4 3.13 4.73 -1.08
CA GLY A 4 4.21 4.32 -1.99
C GLY A 4 4.14 4.79 -3.44
N PRO A 5 3.04 4.59 -4.18
CA PRO A 5 3.01 4.90 -5.60
C PRO A 5 3.24 6.39 -5.88
N GLY A 6 4.32 6.73 -6.58
CA GLY A 6 4.56 8.08 -7.10
C GLY A 6 4.81 9.17 -6.05
N ILE A 7 5.26 8.80 -4.85
CA ILE A 7 5.61 9.77 -3.81
C ILE A 7 7.05 10.32 -3.94
N GLY A 8 7.90 9.65 -4.72
CA GLY A 8 9.30 10.04 -4.94
C GLY A 8 10.23 9.70 -3.76
N GLN A 9 11.53 9.84 -3.98
CA GLN A 9 12.58 9.55 -2.98
C GLN A 9 13.18 10.80 -2.34
N GLU A 10 12.51 11.95 -2.48
CA GLU A 10 12.98 13.23 -1.96
C GLU A 10 12.96 13.27 -0.43
N ASP A 11 13.82 14.11 0.17
CA ASP A 11 13.92 14.25 1.64
C ASP A 11 12.58 14.59 2.30
N ALA A 12 11.74 15.36 1.63
CA ALA A 12 10.39 15.70 2.09
C ALA A 12 9.50 14.45 2.21
N THR A 13 9.58 13.54 1.23
CA THR A 13 8.82 12.29 1.22
C THR A 13 9.31 11.34 2.30
N LYS A 14 10.64 11.21 2.46
CA LYS A 14 11.23 10.44 3.56
C LYS A 14 10.79 10.99 4.92
N THR A 15 10.82 12.31 5.08
CA THR A 15 10.35 12.97 6.31
C THR A 15 8.87 12.70 6.58
N PHE A 16 8.03 12.71 5.53
CA PHE A 16 6.61 12.39 5.67
C PHE A 16 6.40 10.94 6.15
N VAL A 17 7.05 9.96 5.51
CA VAL A 17 6.95 8.55 5.90
C VAL A 17 7.44 8.33 7.33
N HIS A 18 8.59 8.92 7.70
CA HIS A 18 9.12 8.83 9.06
C HIS A 18 8.16 9.43 10.08
N ARG A 19 7.58 10.61 9.82
CA ARG A 19 6.59 11.21 10.72
C ARG A 19 5.31 10.40 10.83
N LEU A 20 4.82 9.88 9.71
CA LEU A 20 3.61 9.05 9.67
C LEU A 20 3.76 7.79 10.52
N LEU A 21 4.94 7.17 10.48
CA LEU A 21 5.28 5.97 11.25
C LEU A 21 5.85 6.29 12.64
N GLY A 22 6.07 7.56 12.99
CA GLY A 22 6.71 7.94 14.25
C GLY A 22 8.18 7.51 14.37
N ILE A 23 8.88 7.32 13.25
CA ILE A 23 10.29 6.94 13.18
C ILE A 23 11.17 8.18 13.39
N GLY A 24 12.18 8.07 14.25
CA GLY A 24 13.10 9.18 14.55
C GLY A 24 12.49 10.30 15.41
N ALA A 25 11.24 10.14 15.85
CA ALA A 25 10.71 10.98 16.90
C ALA A 25 11.37 10.58 18.23
N GLU A 26 12.28 11.41 18.76
CA GLU A 26 12.39 11.47 20.22
C GLU A 26 10.99 11.73 20.78
N LYS A 27 10.69 11.31 22.01
CA LYS A 27 9.46 11.69 22.74
C LYS A 27 9.43 13.21 22.98
N SER A 28 9.34 13.97 21.90
CA SER A 28 9.43 15.40 21.81
C SER A 28 8.05 15.91 21.45
N THR A 29 7.50 16.65 22.39
CA THR A 29 6.16 17.25 22.50
C THR A 29 5.87 18.29 21.42
N ARG A 30 5.94 17.93 20.14
CA ARG A 30 5.44 18.74 19.04
C ARG A 30 4.76 17.87 17.99
N GLY A 31 3.55 17.43 18.32
CA GLY A 31 2.65 16.76 17.39
C GLY A 31 2.18 17.71 16.28
N VAL A 32 2.12 17.19 15.04
CA VAL A 32 1.42 17.85 13.93
C VAL A 32 -0.04 17.39 13.96
N GLY A 33 -0.95 18.27 14.35
CA GLY A 33 -2.39 17.99 14.37
C GLY A 33 -3.08 18.29 13.04
N PHE A 34 -4.01 17.41 12.63
CA PHE A 34 -5.01 17.74 11.61
C PHE A 34 -6.19 18.46 12.26
N VAL A 35 -6.42 19.71 11.87
CA VAL A 35 -7.57 20.49 12.33
C VAL A 35 -8.84 19.96 11.65
N ARG A 36 -9.73 19.33 12.42
CA ARG A 36 -11.14 19.17 12.03
C ARG A 36 -11.84 20.51 12.30
N SER A 37 -12.17 21.27 11.26
CA SER A 37 -13.11 22.38 11.41
C SER A 37 -14.54 21.83 11.51
N ALA A 38 -15.05 21.76 12.73
CA ALA A 38 -16.48 21.58 12.96
C ALA A 38 -17.17 22.94 12.72
N GLY A 39 -17.61 23.19 11.49
CA GLY A 39 -18.49 24.31 11.18
C GLY A 39 -19.88 24.06 11.76
N ARG A 40 -20.21 24.74 12.87
CA ARG A 40 -21.59 24.89 13.34
C ARG A 40 -22.42 25.59 12.26
N ALA A 41 -23.61 25.05 12.02
CA ALA A 41 -24.56 25.54 11.05
C ALA A 41 -25.22 26.84 11.50
N GLU A 42 -25.25 27.85 10.63
CA GLU A 42 -26.25 28.91 10.64
C GLU A 42 -26.36 29.54 9.24
N GLY A 43 -27.58 29.60 8.70
CA GLY A 43 -27.92 30.49 7.58
C GLY A 43 -27.91 29.88 6.16
N HIS A 44 -29.12 29.58 5.68
CA HIS A 44 -29.51 29.28 4.29
C HIS A 44 -28.65 29.93 3.17
N ARG A 45 -28.03 29.08 2.34
CA ARG A 45 -28.02 29.13 0.86
C ARG A 45 -27.32 27.88 0.30
N ARG A 46 -27.96 27.19 -0.64
CA ARG A 46 -27.42 26.01 -1.33
C ARG A 46 -26.12 26.39 -2.05
N ALA A 47 -25.00 25.80 -1.65
CA ALA A 47 -23.75 25.86 -2.39
C ALA A 47 -23.36 24.44 -2.82
N SER A 48 -23.20 24.29 -4.14
CA SER A 48 -22.71 23.09 -4.82
C SER A 48 -21.36 22.66 -4.25
N ALA A 49 -21.27 21.41 -3.80
CA ALA A 49 -20.00 20.79 -3.39
C ALA A 49 -19.13 20.52 -4.63
N GLY A 50 -18.35 21.51 -5.04
CA GLY A 50 -17.19 21.32 -5.90
C GLY A 50 -15.99 20.97 -5.04
N VAL A 51 -15.35 19.84 -5.32
CA VAL A 51 -14.05 19.47 -4.71
C VAL A 51 -12.98 20.34 -5.36
N GLY A 52 -12.34 21.21 -4.57
CA GLY A 52 -11.23 22.06 -5.00
C GLY A 52 -10.38 22.50 -3.82
N PHE A 53 -9.06 22.52 -4.01
CA PHE A 53 -8.10 22.98 -3.00
C PHE A 53 -8.07 24.51 -2.97
N MET A 54 -8.50 25.13 -1.86
CA MET A 54 -8.30 26.56 -1.61
C MET A 54 -7.10 26.78 -0.68
N ARG A 55 -6.20 27.68 -1.06
CA ARG A 55 -5.07 28.13 -0.25
C ARG A 55 -5.57 29.05 0.86
N ALA A 56 -5.26 28.73 2.12
CA ALA A 56 -5.61 29.59 3.26
C ALA A 56 -4.89 30.94 3.18
N PRO A 57 -5.54 32.07 3.53
CA PRO A 57 -4.89 33.37 3.56
C PRO A 57 -3.94 33.48 4.76
N SER A 58 -2.78 34.09 4.52
CA SER A 58 -1.74 34.31 5.53
C SER A 58 -2.11 35.47 6.46
N SER A 59 -2.79 35.18 7.57
CA SER A 59 -2.65 35.86 8.87
C SER A 59 -3.85 35.54 9.78
N ALA A 60 -3.66 34.65 10.74
CA ALA A 60 -4.51 34.53 11.93
C ALA A 60 -3.63 34.11 13.12
N PRO A 61 -3.94 34.60 14.34
CA PRO A 61 -2.99 34.69 15.44
C PRO A 61 -2.73 33.34 16.12
N ALA A 62 -1.61 33.27 16.84
CA ALA A 62 -1.13 32.11 17.58
C ALA A 62 -2.15 31.67 18.64
N ASP A 63 -3.02 30.74 18.28
CA ASP A 63 -3.91 30.07 19.21
C ASP A 63 -3.20 28.85 19.79
N THR A 64 -3.17 28.80 21.12
CA THR A 64 -2.40 27.86 21.92
C THR A 64 -3.09 26.49 21.85
N THR A 65 -2.73 25.67 20.87
CA THR A 65 -3.28 24.31 20.76
C THR A 65 -2.65 23.44 21.85
N ALA A 66 -3.44 23.17 22.89
CA ALA A 66 -3.17 22.13 23.87
C ALA A 66 -2.87 20.80 23.15
N ASP A 67 -1.70 20.27 23.45
CA ASP A 67 -1.10 19.05 22.91
C ASP A 67 -1.87 17.84 23.46
N THR A 68 -3.03 17.52 22.88
CA THR A 68 -3.65 16.20 23.07
C THR A 68 -3.06 15.27 22.03
N ALA A 69 -1.90 14.67 22.35
CA ALA A 69 -1.38 13.52 21.66
C ALA A 69 -2.36 12.34 21.83
N THR A 70 -3.41 12.33 21.01
CA THR A 70 -4.17 11.11 20.78
C THR A 70 -3.22 10.12 20.12
N ASP A 71 -3.04 8.96 20.75
CA ASP A 71 -2.35 7.80 20.21
C ASP A 71 -3.02 7.40 18.88
N LEU A 72 -2.55 8.00 17.78
CA LEU A 72 -3.15 7.84 16.46
C LEU A 72 -2.79 6.46 15.95
N LYS A 73 -3.67 5.49 16.22
CA LYS A 73 -3.55 4.16 15.64
C LYS A 73 -3.71 4.27 14.12
N LEU A 74 -2.63 4.00 13.40
CA LEU A 74 -2.64 3.99 11.94
C LEU A 74 -3.66 2.96 11.43
N PRO A 75 -4.47 3.30 10.40
CA PRO A 75 -5.38 2.34 9.80
C PRO A 75 -4.58 1.26 9.07
N PRO A 76 -5.18 0.08 8.80
CA PRO A 76 -4.53 -0.93 7.98
C PRO A 76 -4.09 -0.36 6.62
N MET A 77 -2.92 -0.77 6.16
CA MET A 77 -2.26 -0.14 5.03
C MET A 77 -1.59 -1.10 4.04
N VAL A 78 -1.41 -0.62 2.82
CA VAL A 78 -0.57 -1.24 1.80
C VAL A 78 0.66 -0.35 1.64
N ILE A 79 1.85 -0.95 1.70
CA ILE A 79 3.13 -0.27 1.54
C ILE A 79 3.80 -0.82 0.29
N ASP A 80 4.02 0.04 -0.70
CA ASP A 80 4.53 -0.33 -2.02
C ASP A 80 5.64 0.61 -2.49
N ALA A 81 6.35 0.22 -3.55
CA ALA A 81 7.24 1.07 -4.35
C ALA A 81 8.16 1.99 -3.51
N ASP A 82 8.01 3.31 -3.64
CA ASP A 82 8.89 4.28 -3.00
C ASP A 82 8.90 4.16 -1.48
N ALA A 83 7.77 3.81 -0.88
CA ALA A 83 7.69 3.62 0.56
C ALA A 83 8.54 2.41 0.99
N LEU A 84 8.53 1.31 0.23
CA LEU A 84 9.39 0.16 0.50
C LEU A 84 10.88 0.52 0.40
N ASN A 85 11.27 1.34 -0.58
CA ASN A 85 12.65 1.81 -0.71
C ASN A 85 13.06 2.70 0.48
N ILE A 86 12.16 3.57 0.95
CA ILE A 86 12.41 4.38 2.16
C ILE A 86 12.58 3.47 3.38
N LEU A 87 11.71 2.48 3.57
CA LEU A 87 11.82 1.50 4.66
C LEU A 87 13.13 0.72 4.61
N ALA A 88 13.60 0.33 3.43
CA ALA A 88 14.88 -0.38 3.28
C ALA A 88 16.09 0.42 3.76
N SER A 89 15.99 1.76 3.82
CA SER A 89 17.01 2.66 4.36
C SER A 89 16.75 3.10 5.81
N THR A 90 15.75 2.53 6.46
CA THR A 90 15.28 2.96 7.79
C THR A 90 15.44 1.83 8.78
N GLU A 91 16.27 2.00 9.79
CA GLU A 91 16.47 0.96 10.81
C GLU A 91 15.20 0.73 11.64
N ASN A 92 14.93 -0.54 11.99
CA ASN A 92 13.85 -0.97 12.89
C ASN A 92 12.45 -0.43 12.55
N TRP A 93 12.20 -0.05 11.29
CA TRP A 93 10.92 0.53 10.85
C TRP A 93 9.71 -0.35 11.19
N ASN A 94 9.89 -1.67 11.25
CA ASN A 94 8.84 -2.64 11.55
C ASN A 94 8.34 -2.55 13.00
N GLU A 95 9.17 -2.09 13.94
CA GLU A 95 8.78 -1.89 15.35
C GLU A 95 7.75 -0.76 15.51
N HIS A 96 7.66 0.12 14.51
CA HIS A 96 6.73 1.24 14.46
C HIS A 96 5.36 0.86 13.86
N LEU A 97 5.19 -0.39 13.43
CA LEU A 97 3.93 -0.89 12.91
C LEU A 97 3.35 -1.92 13.87
N ALA A 98 2.06 -1.78 14.18
CA ALA A 98 1.34 -2.84 14.88
C ALA A 98 1.34 -4.13 14.02
N ALA A 99 1.57 -5.28 14.65
CA ALA A 99 1.60 -6.57 13.97
C ALA A 99 0.31 -6.82 13.17
N GLY A 100 0.44 -7.33 11.95
CA GLY A 100 -0.68 -7.68 11.08
C GLY A 100 -1.56 -6.48 10.65
N THR A 101 -0.99 -5.27 10.57
CA THR A 101 -1.72 -4.07 10.12
C THR A 101 -1.30 -3.59 8.73
N ALA A 102 -0.22 -4.11 8.17
CA ALA A 102 0.28 -3.75 6.87
C ALA A 102 0.38 -4.94 5.90
N VAL A 103 0.20 -4.64 4.62
CA VAL A 103 0.57 -5.48 3.49
C VAL A 103 1.75 -4.81 2.78
N LEU A 104 2.90 -5.48 2.74
CA LEU A 104 4.05 -5.04 1.94
C LEU A 104 4.03 -5.75 0.60
N THR A 105 4.22 -5.03 -0.50
CA THR A 105 4.11 -5.58 -1.86
C THR A 105 5.43 -5.55 -2.66
N PRO A 106 6.57 -6.01 -2.12
CA PRO A 106 7.85 -5.90 -2.83
C PRO A 106 7.92 -6.79 -4.07
N HIS A 107 8.54 -6.29 -5.14
CA HIS A 107 9.14 -7.14 -6.16
C HIS A 107 10.49 -7.71 -5.68
N PRO A 108 11.12 -8.69 -6.36
CA PRO A 108 12.36 -9.32 -5.86
C PRO A 108 13.50 -8.35 -5.54
N GLY A 109 13.71 -7.33 -6.38
CA GLY A 109 14.69 -6.26 -6.09
C GLY A 109 14.38 -5.40 -4.85
N GLU A 110 13.11 -5.02 -4.61
CA GLU A 110 12.70 -4.31 -3.38
C GLU A 110 12.87 -5.21 -2.15
N MET A 111 12.49 -6.49 -2.27
CA MET A 111 12.65 -7.48 -1.21
C MET A 111 14.14 -7.65 -0.83
N ALA A 112 15.04 -7.75 -1.82
CA ALA A 112 16.46 -7.85 -1.57
C ALA A 112 16.99 -6.68 -0.74
N ARG A 113 16.60 -5.45 -1.11
CA ARG A 113 16.97 -4.23 -0.36
C ARG A 113 16.43 -4.25 1.06
N LEU A 114 15.15 -4.60 1.23
CA LEU A 114 14.52 -4.67 2.56
C LEU A 114 15.15 -5.72 3.48
N LEU A 115 15.64 -6.83 2.92
CA LEU A 115 16.30 -7.90 3.66
C LEU A 115 17.82 -7.69 3.79
N GLY A 116 18.39 -6.62 3.22
CA GLY A 116 19.84 -6.39 3.22
C GLY A 116 20.64 -7.40 2.40
N LEU A 117 20.03 -8.00 1.38
CA LEU A 117 20.68 -8.93 0.44
C LEU A 117 21.40 -8.16 -0.68
N GLN A 118 22.32 -8.83 -1.37
CA GLN A 118 23.13 -8.19 -2.41
C GLN A 118 22.28 -7.80 -3.62
N ASP A 119 21.42 -8.71 -4.09
CA ASP A 119 20.56 -8.47 -5.24
C ASP A 119 19.32 -9.38 -5.28
N ALA A 120 18.51 -9.20 -6.33
CA ALA A 120 17.29 -9.95 -6.54
C ALA A 120 17.52 -11.46 -6.75
N SER A 121 18.71 -11.90 -7.19
CA SER A 121 18.99 -13.31 -7.48
C SER A 121 18.95 -14.18 -6.22
N GLU A 122 19.38 -13.65 -5.07
CA GLU A 122 19.28 -14.33 -3.79
C GLU A 122 17.81 -14.56 -3.38
N VAL A 123 16.94 -13.57 -3.61
CA VAL A 123 15.49 -13.71 -3.40
C VAL A 123 14.90 -14.71 -4.38
N GLN A 124 15.35 -14.72 -5.64
CA GLN A 124 14.84 -15.62 -6.66
C GLN A 124 15.26 -17.09 -6.43
N ALA A 125 16.43 -17.31 -5.81
CA ALA A 125 16.91 -18.65 -5.46
C ALA A 125 16.02 -19.35 -4.42
N ASP A 126 15.42 -18.60 -3.50
CA ASP A 126 14.48 -19.10 -2.49
C ASP A 126 13.39 -18.05 -2.19
N ARG A 127 12.45 -17.91 -3.12
CA ARG A 127 11.36 -16.90 -3.03
C ARG A 127 10.46 -17.14 -1.83
N LEU A 128 10.10 -18.40 -1.58
CA LEU A 128 9.20 -18.77 -0.49
C LEU A 128 9.88 -18.49 0.86
N GLY A 129 11.10 -18.95 1.05
CA GLY A 129 11.82 -18.72 2.30
C GLY A 129 12.11 -17.23 2.51
N ALA A 130 12.44 -16.46 1.46
CA ALA A 130 12.58 -15.01 1.58
C ALA A 130 11.29 -14.33 2.07
N ALA A 131 10.14 -14.68 1.48
CA ALA A 131 8.84 -14.14 1.88
C ALA A 131 8.42 -14.57 3.30
N GLN A 132 8.69 -15.82 3.69
CA GLN A 132 8.41 -16.31 5.04
C GLN A 132 9.29 -15.65 6.11
N ARG A 133 10.60 -15.52 5.84
CA ARG A 133 11.53 -14.79 6.71
C ARG A 133 11.07 -13.34 6.89
N ALA A 134 10.75 -12.66 5.80
CA ALA A 134 10.26 -11.29 5.80
C ALA A 134 8.96 -11.12 6.62
N ALA A 135 7.94 -11.95 6.37
CA ALA A 135 6.66 -11.88 7.07
C ALA A 135 6.81 -12.13 8.58
N SER A 136 7.61 -13.15 8.95
CA SER A 136 7.91 -13.46 10.35
C SER A 136 8.74 -12.37 11.02
N GLN A 137 9.74 -11.81 10.35
CA GLN A 137 10.61 -10.79 10.92
C GLN A 137 9.88 -9.46 11.13
N TRP A 138 9.09 -9.03 10.15
CA TRP A 138 8.40 -7.74 10.20
C TRP A 138 7.04 -7.81 10.88
N GLN A 139 6.54 -9.02 11.16
CA GLN A 139 5.21 -9.26 11.71
C GLN A 139 4.10 -8.62 10.84
N GLN A 140 4.29 -8.61 9.52
CA GLN A 140 3.33 -8.07 8.55
C GLN A 140 3.02 -9.08 7.44
N VAL A 141 1.94 -8.83 6.69
CA VAL A 141 1.65 -9.60 5.48
C VAL A 141 2.60 -9.17 4.38
N VAL A 142 3.19 -10.14 3.68
CA VAL A 142 4.10 -9.91 2.56
C VAL A 142 3.52 -10.50 1.29
N VAL A 143 3.47 -9.69 0.23
CA VAL A 143 3.10 -10.06 -1.13
C VAL A 143 4.34 -9.92 -2.01
N LEU A 144 5.09 -11.01 -2.16
CA LEU A 144 6.28 -11.05 -3.01
C LEU A 144 5.87 -11.20 -4.49
N LYS A 145 5.91 -10.09 -5.23
CA LYS A 145 5.52 -10.02 -6.65
C LYS A 145 6.45 -10.90 -7.52
N GLY A 146 5.93 -11.38 -8.65
CA GLY A 146 6.65 -12.20 -9.63
C GLY A 146 5.72 -13.13 -10.40
N ALA A 147 6.26 -14.05 -11.21
CA ALA A 147 5.47 -14.97 -12.05
C ALA A 147 4.44 -15.75 -11.22
N ASN A 148 4.85 -16.29 -10.06
CA ASN A 148 3.91 -16.81 -9.06
C ASN A 148 4.02 -15.90 -7.84
N THR A 149 3.10 -14.96 -7.68
CA THR A 149 3.10 -14.07 -6.52
C THR A 149 2.88 -14.88 -5.25
N ILE A 150 3.66 -14.62 -4.21
CA ILE A 150 3.57 -15.35 -2.94
C ILE A 150 3.00 -14.41 -1.88
N VAL A 151 1.93 -14.82 -1.20
CA VAL A 151 1.34 -14.09 -0.08
C VAL A 151 1.61 -14.85 1.20
N VAL A 152 2.29 -14.22 2.16
CA VAL A 152 2.64 -14.84 3.44
C VAL A 152 2.17 -13.98 4.60
N ALA A 153 1.47 -14.59 5.55
CA ALA A 153 1.07 -13.98 6.81
C ALA A 153 2.18 -14.13 7.88
N PRO A 154 2.16 -13.30 8.94
CA PRO A 154 3.14 -13.37 10.03
C PRO A 154 3.25 -14.72 10.73
N ASP A 155 2.16 -15.48 10.76
CA ASP A 155 2.06 -16.81 11.37
C ASP A 155 2.46 -17.95 10.42
N GLY A 156 2.96 -17.61 9.23
CA GLY A 156 3.46 -18.57 8.23
C GLY A 156 2.40 -19.07 7.25
N HIS A 157 1.12 -18.71 7.40
CA HIS A 157 0.12 -19.06 6.37
C HIS A 157 0.54 -18.49 5.03
N THR A 158 0.66 -19.36 4.04
CA THR A 158 1.21 -19.04 2.73
C THR A 158 0.20 -19.41 1.64
N VAL A 159 -0.01 -18.51 0.68
CA VAL A 159 -0.81 -18.75 -0.52
C VAL A 159 0.00 -18.33 -1.75
N PHE A 160 -0.08 -19.15 -2.80
CA PHE A 160 0.46 -18.81 -4.11
C PHE A 160 -0.66 -18.24 -4.97
N GLY A 161 -0.40 -17.09 -5.58
CA GLY A 161 -1.27 -16.54 -6.60
C GLY A 161 -1.26 -17.39 -7.87
N PRO A 162 -2.27 -17.21 -8.75
CA PRO A 162 -2.25 -17.80 -10.09
C PRO A 162 -0.99 -17.39 -10.85
N GLU A 163 -0.64 -18.18 -11.87
CA GLU A 163 0.48 -17.86 -12.75
C GLU A 163 0.23 -16.51 -13.45
N GLY A 164 1.14 -15.59 -13.24
CA GLY A 164 1.17 -14.29 -13.91
C GLY A 164 1.54 -14.46 -15.36
N ASN A 165 1.02 -13.58 -16.20
CA ASN A 165 1.29 -13.58 -17.63
C ASN A 165 2.03 -12.30 -18.04
N PRO A 166 2.65 -12.26 -19.24
CA PRO A 166 3.45 -11.11 -19.67
C PRO A 166 2.68 -9.78 -19.74
N ALA A 167 1.35 -9.78 -19.89
CA ALA A 167 0.57 -8.55 -19.86
C ALA A 167 0.58 -7.85 -18.48
N LEU A 168 0.94 -8.58 -17.41
CA LEU A 168 1.15 -8.02 -16.08
C LEU A 168 2.57 -7.48 -15.87
N ALA A 169 3.49 -7.74 -16.80
CA ALA A 169 4.88 -7.29 -16.74
C ALA A 169 5.07 -5.86 -17.30
N THR A 170 4.01 -5.04 -17.28
CA THR A 170 4.07 -3.63 -17.66
C THR A 170 4.21 -2.73 -16.44
N ALA A 171 4.89 -1.60 -16.59
CA ALA A 171 4.96 -0.56 -15.56
C ALA A 171 3.57 -0.13 -15.10
N GLY A 172 3.40 0.04 -13.79
CA GLY A 172 2.15 0.49 -13.16
C GLY A 172 1.14 -0.61 -12.82
N THR A 173 1.29 -1.85 -13.28
CA THR A 173 0.39 -2.95 -12.89
C THR A 173 0.48 -3.24 -11.39
N GLY A 174 1.67 -3.08 -10.80
CA GLY A 174 1.88 -3.13 -9.35
C GLY A 174 1.03 -2.09 -8.58
N ASP A 175 0.88 -0.88 -9.13
CA ASP A 175 0.04 0.16 -8.50
C ASP A 175 -1.45 -0.23 -8.53
N VAL A 176 -1.88 -0.90 -9.61
CA VAL A 176 -3.23 -1.47 -9.71
C VAL A 176 -3.42 -2.55 -8.63
N LEU A 177 -2.46 -3.47 -8.45
CA LEU A 177 -2.50 -4.47 -7.37
C LEU A 177 -2.63 -3.80 -5.99
N SER A 178 -1.78 -2.83 -5.70
CA SER A 178 -1.78 -2.10 -4.43
C SER A 178 -3.10 -1.36 -4.19
N GLY A 179 -3.67 -0.77 -5.24
CA GLY A 179 -5.00 -0.14 -5.22
C GLY A 179 -6.13 -1.14 -4.93
N ILE A 180 -6.11 -2.32 -5.56
CA ILE A 180 -7.09 -3.38 -5.31
C ILE A 180 -7.04 -3.81 -3.85
N ILE A 181 -5.85 -4.14 -3.33
CA ILE A 181 -5.68 -4.57 -1.93
C ILE A 181 -6.14 -3.46 -0.98
N GLY A 182 -5.75 -2.21 -1.23
CA GLY A 182 -6.18 -1.06 -0.42
C GLY A 182 -7.70 -0.85 -0.44
N GLY A 183 -8.34 -1.04 -1.59
CA GLY A 183 -9.80 -0.97 -1.74
C GLY A 183 -10.53 -2.10 -1.01
N LEU A 184 -9.98 -3.31 -1.00
CA LEU A 184 -10.53 -4.45 -0.25
C LEU A 184 -10.40 -4.24 1.27
N ILE A 185 -9.25 -3.75 1.73
CA ILE A 185 -9.05 -3.35 3.13
C ILE A 185 -10.08 -2.27 3.53
N ALA A 186 -10.29 -1.26 2.69
CA ALA A 186 -11.26 -0.19 2.95
C ALA A 186 -12.72 -0.70 3.02
N GLN A 187 -13.02 -1.83 2.36
CA GLN A 187 -14.32 -2.50 2.44
C GLN A 187 -14.46 -3.41 3.68
N GLY A 188 -13.43 -3.51 4.52
CA GLY A 188 -13.47 -4.22 5.80
C GLY A 188 -12.84 -5.61 5.78
N LEU A 189 -12.16 -6.01 4.69
CA LEU A 189 -11.36 -7.24 4.72
C LEU A 189 -10.13 -7.03 5.61
N ASN A 190 -9.73 -8.07 6.34
CA ASN A 190 -8.43 -8.07 7.01
C ASN A 190 -7.30 -8.10 5.97
N VAL A 191 -6.10 -7.69 6.39
CA VAL A 191 -4.96 -7.48 5.48
C VAL A 191 -4.55 -8.73 4.70
N PHE A 192 -4.63 -9.93 5.31
CA PHE A 192 -4.24 -11.17 4.64
C PHE A 192 -5.28 -11.62 3.61
N ASP A 193 -6.57 -11.55 3.95
CA ASP A 193 -7.64 -11.87 3.01
C ASP A 193 -7.71 -10.86 1.86
N ALA A 194 -7.50 -9.58 2.15
CA ALA A 194 -7.40 -8.54 1.12
C ALA A 194 -6.21 -8.78 0.18
N ALA A 195 -5.05 -9.17 0.71
CA ALA A 195 -3.87 -9.50 -0.10
C ALA A 195 -4.12 -10.70 -1.02
N LYS A 196 -4.65 -11.81 -0.48
CA LYS A 196 -4.97 -13.02 -1.26
C LYS A 196 -5.96 -12.71 -2.39
N LEU A 197 -7.08 -12.09 -2.06
CA LEU A 197 -8.11 -11.76 -3.05
C LEU A 197 -7.60 -10.72 -4.05
N GLY A 198 -6.83 -9.73 -3.61
CA GLY A 198 -6.25 -8.73 -4.50
C GLY A 198 -5.29 -9.32 -5.52
N VAL A 199 -4.41 -10.24 -5.10
CA VAL A 199 -3.52 -10.97 -6.02
C VAL A 199 -4.32 -11.81 -7.02
N TYR A 200 -5.36 -12.51 -6.56
CA TYR A 200 -6.22 -13.29 -7.45
C TYR A 200 -6.93 -12.41 -8.49
N LEU A 201 -7.60 -11.34 -8.04
CA LEU A 201 -8.31 -10.40 -8.92
C LEU A 201 -7.37 -9.77 -9.96
N HIS A 202 -6.17 -9.39 -9.53
CA HIS A 202 -5.16 -8.82 -10.41
C HIS A 202 -4.69 -9.83 -11.48
N ALA A 203 -4.46 -11.09 -11.09
CA ALA A 203 -4.05 -12.14 -12.02
C ALA A 203 -5.15 -12.46 -13.06
N GLU A 204 -6.39 -12.61 -12.61
CA GLU A 204 -7.56 -12.87 -13.48
C GLU A 204 -7.85 -11.68 -14.40
N ALA A 205 -7.71 -10.45 -13.93
CA ALA A 205 -7.83 -9.28 -14.80
C ALA A 205 -6.73 -9.29 -15.87
N GLY A 206 -5.52 -9.75 -15.51
CA GLY A 206 -4.42 -9.96 -16.45
C GLY A 206 -4.71 -11.03 -17.49
N VAL A 207 -5.44 -12.10 -17.12
CA VAL A 207 -5.92 -13.13 -18.07
C VAL A 207 -6.86 -12.51 -19.08
N LEU A 208 -7.82 -11.71 -18.64
CA LEU A 208 -8.74 -11.01 -19.55
C LEU A 208 -8.00 -10.04 -20.49
N VAL A 209 -7.02 -9.28 -19.99
CA VAL A 209 -6.19 -8.40 -20.84
C VAL A 209 -5.41 -9.20 -21.87
N ARG A 210 -4.79 -10.30 -21.47
CA ARG A 210 -4.07 -11.20 -22.39
C ARG A 210 -4.98 -11.72 -23.50
N ASP A 211 -6.18 -12.15 -23.15
CA ASP A 211 -7.11 -12.78 -24.10
C ASP A 211 -7.76 -11.74 -25.05
N GLU A 212 -7.91 -10.49 -24.60
CA GLU A 212 -8.54 -9.42 -25.39
C GLU A 212 -7.55 -8.58 -26.22
N ILE A 213 -6.37 -8.29 -25.67
CA ILE A 213 -5.38 -7.35 -26.24
C ILE A 213 -4.12 -8.10 -26.70
N GLY A 214 -3.77 -9.19 -26.00
CA GLY A 214 -2.53 -9.94 -26.20
C GLY A 214 -1.51 -9.73 -25.07
N THR A 215 -0.34 -10.34 -25.24
CA THR A 215 0.74 -10.34 -24.23
C THR A 215 1.73 -9.18 -24.37
N ALA A 216 1.62 -8.37 -25.43
CA ALA A 216 2.51 -7.25 -25.72
C ALA A 216 1.70 -5.98 -25.99
N GLY A 217 2.18 -4.85 -25.47
CA GLY A 217 1.54 -3.53 -25.68
C GLY A 217 0.45 -3.17 -24.67
N ALA A 218 0.08 -4.08 -23.76
CA ALA A 218 -0.84 -3.78 -22.66
C ALA A 218 -0.22 -2.77 -21.69
N VAL A 219 -1.03 -1.82 -21.21
CA VAL A 219 -0.66 -0.85 -20.17
C VAL A 219 -1.46 -1.07 -18.89
N ALA A 220 -1.01 -0.51 -17.78
CA ALA A 220 -1.68 -0.66 -16.47
C ALA A 220 -3.16 -0.23 -16.50
N GLY A 221 -3.51 0.77 -17.31
CA GLY A 221 -4.90 1.22 -17.49
C GLY A 221 -5.81 0.14 -18.08
N ASP A 222 -5.29 -0.72 -18.97
CA ASP A 222 -6.07 -1.81 -19.57
C ASP A 222 -6.55 -2.80 -18.50
N LEU A 223 -5.73 -3.01 -17.47
CA LEU A 223 -6.02 -3.91 -16.36
C LEU A 223 -7.15 -3.38 -15.48
N LEU A 224 -7.15 -2.08 -15.20
CA LEU A 224 -8.09 -1.44 -14.26
C LEU A 224 -9.55 -1.67 -14.67
N ASP A 225 -9.86 -1.57 -15.96
CA ASP A 225 -11.20 -1.77 -16.49
C ASP A 225 -11.70 -3.22 -16.40
N ARG A 226 -10.79 -4.19 -16.25
CA ARG A 226 -11.14 -5.63 -16.14
C ARG A 226 -11.38 -6.05 -14.70
N VAL A 227 -10.83 -5.36 -13.71
CA VAL A 227 -11.01 -5.69 -12.29
C VAL A 227 -12.50 -5.78 -11.89
N PRO A 228 -13.38 -4.80 -12.20
CA PRO A 228 -14.80 -4.90 -11.87
C PRO A 228 -15.51 -6.09 -12.55
N ARG A 229 -15.07 -6.47 -13.75
CA ARG A 229 -15.63 -7.62 -14.48
C ARG A 229 -15.30 -8.92 -13.76
N VAL A 230 -14.05 -9.11 -13.35
CA VAL A 230 -13.63 -10.28 -12.55
C VAL A 230 -14.41 -10.35 -11.24
N ILE A 231 -14.54 -9.23 -10.52
CA ILE A 231 -15.32 -9.16 -9.27
C ILE A 231 -16.78 -9.60 -9.52
N THR A 232 -17.38 -9.16 -10.62
CA THR A 232 -18.75 -9.52 -10.98
C THR A 232 -18.87 -11.03 -11.26
N THR A 233 -17.91 -11.60 -11.98
CA THR A 233 -17.84 -13.05 -12.26
C THR A 233 -17.82 -13.86 -10.96
N ILE A 234 -16.89 -13.55 -10.05
CA ILE A 234 -16.76 -14.23 -8.75
C ILE A 234 -18.07 -14.13 -7.94
N ARG A 235 -18.67 -12.94 -7.87
CA ARG A 235 -19.93 -12.73 -7.15
C ARG A 235 -21.11 -13.51 -7.75
N SER A 236 -21.04 -13.82 -9.05
CA SER A 236 -22.04 -14.65 -9.74
C SER A 236 -21.81 -16.16 -9.59
N GLY A 237 -20.76 -16.58 -8.86
CA GLY A 237 -20.44 -18.00 -8.65
C GLY A 237 -19.97 -18.72 -9.93
N ARG A 238 -19.40 -17.96 -10.88
CA ARG A 238 -18.86 -18.47 -12.14
C ARG A 238 -17.34 -18.36 -12.15
#